data_AF-A0A3B8MXD2-F1
#
_entry.id   AF-A0A3B8MXD2-F1
#
_cell.length_a   1.000
_cell.length_b   1.000
_cell.length_c   1.000
_cell.angle_alpha   90.00
_cell.angle_beta   90.00
_cell.angle_gamma   90.00
#
_symmetry.space_group_name_H-M   'P 1'
#
loop_
_entity.id
_entity.type
_entity.pdbx_description
1 polymer ?
#
loop_
_entity_poly.entity_id
_entity_poly.type
_entity_poly.pdbx_seq_one_letter_code
_entity_poly.pdbx_strand_id
1 'polypeptide(L)'
;MLKGVLEINDYKPFKQAQESLEKVKSEVAKLENNLKKAKAEAQVLEEEAVRIAVLVEMGEAENKAVTEAEKKAAIAKKTVQELEEAVRRKKIELQVKAELVKQKEAEARKMIADNLRNAHKEAVRKLAKLLSQAVEVNQQVREIQEYWHRLNLNNGKFDGLPGTLPGMHWEELLPGGQAGGAIVDTKYSLWIKELKAYGYTD
;
A
#
# COMPACT_ATOMS: atom_id res chain seq x y z
N MET A 1 -1.57 9.83 -16.49
CA MET A 1 -2.25 8.84 -15.63
C MET A 1 -1.20 7.96 -14.99
N LEU A 2 -1.03 8.02 -13.67
CA LEU A 2 -0.20 7.08 -12.91
C LEU A 2 -0.93 5.72 -12.85
N LYS A 3 -0.91 4.98 -13.97
CA LYS A 3 -1.28 3.56 -13.96
C LYS A 3 -0.19 2.80 -13.20
N GLY A 4 -0.53 2.20 -12.06
CA GLY A 4 0.36 1.24 -11.40
C GLY A 4 0.87 1.61 -10.00
N VAL A 5 0.20 2.50 -9.26
CA VAL A 5 0.42 2.53 -7.80
C VAL A 5 -0.24 1.28 -7.23
N LEU A 6 0.56 0.25 -6.98
CA LEU A 6 0.12 -0.97 -6.29
C LEU A 6 -0.50 -0.55 -4.96
N GLU A 7 -1.76 -0.93 -4.74
CA GLU A 7 -2.39 -0.76 -3.44
C GLU A 7 -1.91 -1.86 -2.49
N ILE A 8 -1.95 -1.61 -1.18
CA ILE A 8 -1.59 -2.63 -0.18
C ILE A 8 -2.46 -3.89 -0.35
N ASN A 9 -3.71 -3.70 -0.80
CA ASN A 9 -4.66 -4.78 -1.04
C ASN A 9 -4.31 -5.66 -2.26
N ASP A 10 -3.45 -5.17 -3.16
CA ASP A 10 -2.96 -5.94 -4.31
C ASP A 10 -1.82 -6.89 -3.91
N TYR A 11 -1.23 -6.70 -2.72
CA TYR A 11 -0.21 -7.59 -2.19
C TYR A 11 -0.82 -8.91 -1.71
N LYS A 12 -0.80 -9.91 -2.59
CA LYS A 12 -1.35 -11.27 -2.34
C LYS A 12 -1.00 -11.84 -0.95
N PRO A 13 0.25 -11.77 -0.44
CA PRO A 13 0.58 -12.32 0.87
C PRO A 13 -0.13 -11.61 2.03
N PHE A 14 -0.38 -10.30 1.94
CA PHE A 14 -1.15 -9.57 2.95
C PHE A 14 -2.62 -9.96 2.91
N LYS A 15 -3.22 -10.05 1.72
CA LYS A 15 -4.61 -10.51 1.56
C LYS A 15 -4.83 -11.91 2.12
N GLN A 16 -3.93 -12.85 1.79
CA GLN A 16 -3.99 -14.22 2.33
C GLN A 16 -3.83 -14.26 3.86
N ALA A 17 -2.98 -13.41 4.43
CA ALA A 17 -2.83 -13.29 5.88
C ALA A 17 -4.11 -12.76 6.53
N GLN A 18 -4.76 -11.76 5.93
CA GLN A 18 -6.05 -11.22 6.41
C GLN A 18 -7.17 -12.26 6.35
N GLU A 19 -7.30 -12.98 5.23
CA GLU A 19 -8.30 -14.06 5.07
C GLU A 19 -8.08 -15.17 6.11
N SER A 20 -6.82 -15.57 6.33
CA SER A 20 -6.48 -16.55 7.37
C SER A 20 -6.83 -16.05 8.77
N LEU A 21 -6.63 -14.76 9.05
CA LEU A 21 -6.97 -14.17 10.35
C LEU A 21 -8.49 -14.19 10.58
N GLU A 22 -9.27 -13.77 9.58
CA GLU A 22 -10.74 -13.77 9.67
C GLU A 22 -11.31 -15.18 9.84
N LYS A 23 -10.73 -16.17 9.14
CA LYS A 23 -11.09 -17.57 9.35
C LYS A 23 -10.88 -18.00 10.80
N VAL A 24 -9.70 -17.73 11.37
CA VAL A 24 -9.40 -18.10 12.77
C VAL A 24 -10.29 -17.34 13.76
N LYS A 25 -10.60 -16.05 13.53
CA LYS A 25 -11.56 -15.31 14.35
C LYS A 25 -12.93 -15.99 14.37
N SER A 26 -13.41 -16.42 13.21
CA SER A 26 -14.70 -17.11 13.12
C SER A 26 -14.70 -18.47 13.85
N GLU A 27 -13.58 -19.20 13.82
CA GLU A 27 -13.40 -20.46 14.53
C GLU A 27 -13.37 -20.25 16.05
N VAL A 28 -12.67 -19.21 16.53
CA VAL A 28 -12.66 -18.84 17.96
C VAL A 28 -14.08 -18.51 18.43
N ALA A 29 -14.83 -17.69 17.68
CA ALA A 29 -16.20 -17.33 18.04
C ALA A 29 -17.13 -18.56 18.14
N LYS A 30 -16.98 -19.52 17.22
CA LYS A 30 -17.73 -20.79 17.28
C LYS A 30 -17.37 -21.60 18.52
N LEU A 31 -16.07 -21.71 18.83
CA LEU A 31 -15.60 -22.44 20.02
C LEU A 31 -16.04 -21.76 21.32
N GLU A 32 -16.04 -20.44 21.40
CA GLU A 32 -16.53 -19.70 22.57
C GLU A 32 -18.04 -19.91 22.78
N ASN A 33 -18.82 -19.95 21.70
CA ASN A 33 -20.25 -20.26 21.79
C ASN A 33 -20.48 -21.71 22.25
N ASN A 34 -19.73 -22.67 21.70
CA ASN A 34 -19.80 -24.07 22.13
C ASN A 34 -19.39 -24.23 23.60
N LEU A 35 -18.35 -23.52 24.03
CA LEU A 35 -17.92 -23.50 25.43
C LEU A 35 -19.02 -22.94 26.35
N LYS A 36 -19.70 -21.87 25.94
CA LYS A 36 -20.82 -21.30 26.69
C LYS A 36 -21.96 -22.31 26.87
N LYS A 37 -22.31 -23.04 25.81
CA LYS A 37 -23.33 -24.10 25.86
C LYS A 37 -22.89 -25.26 26.76
N ALA A 38 -21.68 -25.76 26.58
CA ALA A 38 -21.14 -26.85 27.39
C ALA A 38 -21.06 -26.48 28.88
N LYS A 39 -20.74 -25.23 29.22
CA LYS A 39 -20.79 -24.73 30.61
C LYS A 39 -22.20 -24.76 31.20
N ALA A 40 -23.20 -24.34 30.42
CA ALA A 40 -24.59 -24.39 30.85
C ALA A 40 -25.07 -25.84 31.05
N GLU A 41 -24.74 -26.73 30.11
CA GLU A 41 -25.06 -28.17 30.20
C GLU A 41 -24.37 -28.84 31.41
N ALA A 42 -23.10 -28.54 31.64
CA ALA A 42 -22.37 -29.04 32.80
C ALA A 42 -23.01 -28.58 34.12
N GLN A 43 -23.42 -27.31 34.20
CA GLN A 43 -24.09 -26.78 35.38
C GLN A 43 -25.42 -27.48 35.65
N VAL A 44 -26.25 -27.70 34.62
CA VAL A 44 -27.51 -28.44 34.75
C VAL A 44 -27.27 -29.87 35.24
N LEU A 45 -26.28 -30.56 34.69
CA LEU A 45 -25.95 -31.94 35.10
C LEU A 45 -25.39 -32.02 36.52
N GLU A 46 -24.65 -31.00 36.97
CA GLU A 46 -24.21 -30.89 38.35
C GLU A 46 -25.38 -30.67 39.31
N GLU A 47 -26.29 -29.76 38.98
CA GLU A 47 -27.50 -29.50 39.76
C GLU A 47 -28.41 -30.74 39.83
N GLU A 48 -28.54 -31.48 38.72
CA GLU A 48 -29.26 -32.76 38.68
C GLU A 48 -28.60 -33.83 39.56
N ALA A 49 -27.27 -33.94 39.52
CA ALA A 49 -26.54 -34.89 40.37
C ALA A 49 -26.75 -34.58 41.86
N VAL A 50 -26.68 -33.31 42.25
CA VAL A 50 -26.96 -32.87 43.63
C VAL A 50 -28.41 -33.18 44.01
N ARG A 51 -29.38 -32.91 43.12
CA ARG A 51 -30.79 -33.22 43.38
C ARG A 51 -31.04 -34.71 43.57
N ILE A 52 -30.43 -35.56 42.75
CA ILE A 52 -30.55 -37.02 42.87
C ILE A 52 -29.89 -37.51 44.17
N ALA A 53 -28.76 -36.92 44.59
CA ALA A 53 -28.13 -37.23 45.88
C ALA A 53 -29.08 -36.95 47.05
N VAL A 54 -29.75 -35.79 47.06
CA VAL A 54 -30.76 -35.46 48.08
C VAL A 54 -31.93 -36.46 48.09
N LEU A 55 -32.44 -36.85 46.92
CA LEU A 55 -33.52 -37.85 46.84
C LEU A 55 -33.10 -39.22 47.39
N VAL A 56 -31.83 -39.61 47.20
CA VAL A 56 -31.30 -40.83 47.79
C VAL A 56 -31.17 -40.72 49.31
N GLU A 57 -30.71 -39.59 49.85
CA GLU A 57 -30.68 -39.35 51.30
C GLU A 57 -32.08 -39.40 51.94
N MET A 58 -33.09 -38.96 51.19
CA MET A 58 -34.50 -39.06 51.58
C MET A 58 -35.10 -40.47 51.41
N GLY A 59 -34.35 -41.42 50.83
CA GLY A 59 -34.81 -42.79 50.56
C GLY A 59 -35.76 -42.92 49.37
N GLU A 60 -35.89 -41.89 48.54
CA GLU A 60 -36.80 -41.82 47.39
C GLU A 60 -36.14 -42.27 46.07
N ALA A 61 -34.85 -42.58 46.08
CA ALA A 61 -34.09 -43.04 44.92
C ALA A 61 -33.04 -44.10 45.29
N GLU A 62 -32.56 -44.84 44.28
CA GLU A 62 -31.46 -45.80 44.46
C GLU A 62 -30.08 -45.13 44.39
N ASN A 63 -29.13 -45.58 45.23
CA ASN A 63 -27.73 -45.14 45.20
C ASN A 63 -27.08 -45.22 43.80
N LYS A 64 -27.50 -46.16 42.96
CA LYS A 64 -27.01 -46.27 41.57
C LYS A 64 -27.29 -45.01 40.76
N ALA A 65 -28.44 -44.37 40.96
CA ALA A 65 -28.83 -43.16 40.23
C ALA A 65 -27.87 -41.98 40.52
N VAL A 66 -27.37 -41.88 41.76
CA VAL A 66 -26.35 -40.88 42.13
C VAL A 66 -25.06 -41.14 41.39
N THR A 67 -24.57 -42.38 41.37
CA THR A 67 -23.33 -42.72 40.69
C THR A 67 -23.39 -42.47 39.18
N GLU A 68 -24.56 -42.62 38.55
CA GLU A 68 -24.74 -42.32 37.13
C GLU A 68 -24.81 -40.82 36.85
N ALA A 69 -25.48 -40.05 37.71
CA ALA A 69 -25.56 -38.60 37.60
C ALA A 69 -24.20 -37.94 37.82
N GLU A 70 -23.44 -38.37 38.83
CA GLU A 70 -22.07 -37.91 39.07
C GLU A 70 -21.13 -38.22 37.90
N LYS A 71 -21.25 -39.41 37.29
CA LYS A 71 -20.48 -39.76 36.08
C LYS A 71 -20.80 -38.82 34.92
N LYS A 72 -22.08 -38.51 34.67
CA LYS A 72 -22.49 -37.57 33.62
C LYS A 72 -21.94 -36.17 33.88
N ALA A 73 -22.04 -35.68 35.12
CA ALA A 73 -21.48 -34.40 35.53
C ALA A 73 -19.94 -34.35 35.36
N ALA A 74 -19.24 -35.43 35.73
CA ALA A 74 -17.78 -35.53 35.56
C ALA A 74 -17.36 -35.51 34.08
N ILE A 75 -18.10 -36.20 33.20
CA ILE A 75 -17.86 -36.16 31.76
C ILE A 75 -18.07 -34.74 31.23
N ALA A 76 -19.17 -34.07 31.61
CA ALA A 76 -19.46 -32.71 31.19
C ALA A 76 -18.38 -31.71 31.65
N LYS A 77 -17.89 -31.82 32.89
CA LYS A 77 -16.74 -31.04 33.40
C LYS A 77 -15.50 -31.24 32.53
N LYS A 78 -15.19 -32.48 32.17
CA LYS A 78 -14.04 -32.78 31.31
C LYS A 78 -14.22 -32.17 29.91
N THR A 79 -15.41 -32.26 29.32
CA THR A 79 -15.72 -31.62 28.04
C THR A 79 -15.57 -30.09 28.09
N VAL A 80 -15.99 -29.45 29.19
CA VAL A 80 -15.75 -28.02 29.40
C VAL A 80 -14.25 -27.72 29.43
N GLN A 81 -13.45 -28.48 30.17
CA GLN A 81 -11.99 -28.29 30.23
C GLN A 81 -11.33 -28.44 28.85
N GLU A 82 -11.69 -29.48 28.09
CA GLU A 82 -11.19 -29.70 26.73
C GLU A 82 -11.54 -28.53 25.79
N LEU A 83 -12.76 -27.99 25.89
CA LEU A 83 -13.18 -26.81 25.11
C LEU A 83 -12.46 -25.53 25.57
N GLU A 84 -12.22 -25.34 26.87
CA GLU A 84 -11.44 -24.21 27.37
C GLU A 84 -10.01 -24.22 26.85
N GLU A 85 -9.36 -25.39 26.85
CA GLU A 85 -8.05 -25.56 26.26
C GLU A 85 -8.06 -25.29 24.75
N ALA A 86 -9.06 -25.80 24.02
CA ALA A 86 -9.20 -25.57 22.60
C ALA A 86 -9.35 -24.07 22.28
N VAL A 87 -10.17 -23.35 23.05
CA VAL A 87 -10.31 -21.89 22.93
C VAL A 87 -8.98 -21.18 23.22
N ARG A 88 -8.25 -21.57 24.28
CA ARG A 88 -6.93 -20.99 24.58
C ARG A 88 -5.94 -21.18 23.44
N ARG A 89 -5.82 -22.41 22.92
CA ARG A 89 -4.93 -22.73 21.79
C ARG A 89 -5.30 -21.91 20.55
N LYS A 90 -6.60 -21.79 20.23
CA LYS A 90 -7.06 -20.98 19.09
C LYS A 90 -6.89 -19.48 19.29
N LYS A 91 -6.95 -18.96 20.52
CA LYS A 91 -6.61 -17.55 20.83
C LYS A 91 -5.13 -17.26 20.62
N ILE A 92 -4.25 -18.19 20.97
CA ILE A 92 -2.82 -18.07 20.67
C ILE A 92 -2.60 -18.06 19.15
N GLU A 93 -3.24 -18.97 18.41
CA GLU A 93 -3.18 -18.99 16.94
C GLU A 93 -3.67 -17.65 16.35
N LEU A 94 -4.75 -17.09 16.89
CA LEU A 94 -5.29 -15.80 16.47
C LEU A 94 -4.26 -14.66 16.66
N GLN A 95 -3.56 -14.63 17.80
CA GLN A 95 -2.52 -13.64 18.07
C GLN A 95 -1.36 -13.76 17.08
N VAL A 96 -0.86 -14.98 16.85
CA VAL A 96 0.21 -15.23 15.88
C VAL A 96 -0.19 -14.79 14.47
N LYS A 97 -1.43 -15.07 14.06
CA LYS A 97 -1.96 -14.63 12.76
C LYS A 97 -2.11 -13.11 12.67
N ALA A 98 -2.50 -12.45 13.77
CA ALA A 98 -2.62 -10.99 13.81
C ALA A 98 -1.25 -10.31 13.67
N GLU A 99 -0.21 -10.87 14.31
CA GLU A 99 1.16 -10.42 14.15
C GLU A 99 1.67 -10.63 12.72
N LEU A 100 1.37 -11.79 12.11
CA LEU A 100 1.72 -12.06 10.72
C LEU A 100 1.09 -11.03 9.76
N VAL A 101 -0.18 -10.66 9.98
CA VAL A 101 -0.84 -9.60 9.18
C VAL A 101 -0.08 -8.28 9.30
N LYS A 102 0.31 -7.86 10.51
CA LYS A 102 1.10 -6.64 10.72
C LYS A 102 2.44 -6.68 10.00
N GLN A 103 3.14 -7.83 10.05
CA GLN A 103 4.40 -8.02 9.34
C GLN A 103 4.21 -7.91 7.83
N LYS A 104 3.20 -8.58 7.27
CA LYS A 104 2.91 -8.53 5.83
C LYS A 104 2.42 -7.16 5.37
N GLU A 105 1.74 -6.42 6.22
CA GLU A 105 1.40 -5.02 5.95
C GLU A 105 2.64 -4.14 5.85
N ALA A 106 3.58 -4.28 6.78
CA ALA A 106 4.83 -3.53 6.77
C ALA A 106 5.68 -3.86 5.52
N GLU A 107 5.76 -5.14 5.13
CA GLU A 107 6.38 -5.58 3.88
C GLU A 107 5.72 -4.94 2.65
N ALA A 108 4.38 -4.96 2.59
CA ALA A 108 3.62 -4.36 1.47
C ALA A 108 3.90 -2.85 1.35
N ARG A 109 3.85 -2.13 2.48
CA ARG A 109 4.13 -0.69 2.53
C ARG A 109 5.54 -0.37 2.04
N LYS A 110 6.53 -1.17 2.43
CA LYS A 110 7.92 -1.00 1.99
C LYS A 110 8.05 -1.20 0.47
N MET A 111 7.45 -2.26 -0.07
CA MET A 111 7.47 -2.51 -1.52
C MET A 111 6.79 -1.39 -2.32
N ILE A 112 5.66 -0.88 -1.84
CA ILE A 112 4.96 0.25 -2.47
C ILE A 112 5.81 1.52 -2.43
N ALA A 113 6.46 1.81 -1.30
CA ALA A 113 7.36 2.96 -1.17
C ALA A 113 8.55 2.86 -2.13
N ASP A 114 9.16 1.68 -2.27
CA ASP A 114 10.26 1.44 -3.20
C ASP A 114 9.80 1.59 -4.66
N ASN A 115 8.62 1.08 -5.01
CA ASN A 115 8.04 1.23 -6.35
C ASN A 115 7.73 2.70 -6.67
N LEU A 116 7.14 3.45 -5.73
CA LEU A 116 6.89 4.88 -5.88
C LEU A 116 8.19 5.66 -6.06
N ARG A 117 9.23 5.32 -5.29
CA ARG A 117 10.55 5.95 -5.41
C ARG A 117 11.18 5.69 -6.77
N ASN A 118 11.05 4.48 -7.31
CA ASN A 118 11.54 4.14 -8.64
C ASN A 118 10.74 4.85 -9.74
N ALA A 119 9.42 4.86 -9.66
CA ALA A 119 8.56 5.58 -10.60
C ALA A 119 8.86 7.09 -10.59
N HIS A 120 9.11 7.67 -9.42
CA HIS A 120 9.53 9.06 -9.29
C HIS A 120 10.89 9.31 -9.96
N LYS A 121 11.90 8.46 -9.71
CA LYS A 121 13.20 8.55 -10.39
C LYS A 121 13.07 8.50 -11.91
N GLU A 122 12.23 7.60 -12.44
CA GLU A 122 11.98 7.51 -13.87
C GLU A 122 11.29 8.75 -14.43
N ALA A 123 10.29 9.29 -13.72
CA ALA A 123 9.60 10.51 -14.12
C ALA A 123 10.57 11.71 -14.16
N VAL A 124 11.44 11.85 -13.16
CA VAL A 124 12.47 12.89 -13.11
C VAL A 124 13.46 12.73 -14.26
N ARG A 125 13.91 11.51 -14.58
CA ARG A 125 14.79 11.27 -15.75
C ARG A 125 14.12 11.66 -17.07
N LYS A 126 12.85 11.34 -17.26
CA LYS A 126 12.09 11.74 -18.46
C LYS A 126 11.96 13.25 -18.56
N LEU A 127 11.64 13.93 -17.45
CA LEU A 127 11.60 15.40 -17.40
C LEU A 127 12.96 16.02 -17.71
N ALA A 128 14.05 15.50 -17.14
CA ALA A 128 15.39 15.97 -17.42
C ALA A 128 15.74 15.86 -18.91
N LYS A 129 15.40 14.73 -19.55
CA LYS A 129 15.61 14.54 -20.99
C LYS A 129 14.83 15.55 -21.85
N LEU A 130 13.56 15.81 -21.51
CA LEU A 130 12.74 16.80 -22.22
C LEU A 130 13.29 18.21 -22.06
N LEU A 131 13.79 18.56 -20.87
CA LEU A 131 14.41 19.85 -20.63
C LEU A 131 15.72 20.02 -21.39
N SER A 132 16.57 18.99 -21.46
CA SER A 132 17.78 19.03 -22.30
C SER A 132 17.43 19.28 -23.77
N GLN A 133 16.41 18.60 -24.31
CA GLN A 133 15.94 18.83 -25.68
C GLN A 133 15.42 20.26 -25.88
N ALA A 134 14.66 20.80 -24.92
CA ALA A 134 14.17 22.18 -24.99
C ALA A 134 15.33 23.20 -24.99
N VAL A 135 16.40 22.93 -24.23
CA VAL A 135 17.61 23.77 -24.21
C VAL A 135 18.33 23.72 -25.56
N GLU A 136 18.48 22.54 -26.17
CA GLU A 136 19.06 22.41 -27.51
C GLU A 136 18.28 23.22 -28.56
N VAL A 137 16.94 23.13 -28.54
CA VAL A 137 16.08 23.92 -29.43
C VAL A 137 16.23 25.42 -29.16
N ASN A 138 16.27 25.85 -27.89
CA ASN A 138 16.48 27.26 -27.55
C ASN A 138 17.86 27.78 -28.02
N GLN A 139 18.89 26.94 -27.93
CA GLN A 139 20.23 27.27 -28.43
C GLN A 139 20.23 27.44 -29.96
N GLN A 140 19.54 26.55 -30.69
CA GLN A 140 19.37 26.69 -32.14
C GLN A 140 18.61 27.98 -32.50
N VAL A 141 17.54 28.32 -31.79
CA VAL A 141 16.81 29.58 -31.99
C VAL A 141 17.73 30.78 -31.76
N ARG A 142 18.57 30.74 -30.72
CA ARG A 142 19.53 31.81 -30.43
C ARG A 142 20.59 31.94 -31.54
N GLU A 143 21.14 30.83 -32.02
CA GLU A 143 22.11 30.84 -33.13
C GLU A 143 21.51 31.42 -34.42
N ILE A 144 20.25 31.06 -34.72
CA ILE A 144 19.49 31.66 -35.83
C ILE A 144 19.35 33.17 -35.61
N GLN A 145 18.94 33.61 -34.42
CA GLN A 145 18.82 35.05 -34.10
C GLN A 145 20.14 35.80 -34.26
N GLU A 146 21.25 35.23 -33.78
CA GLU A 146 22.59 35.83 -33.87
C GLU A 146 23.12 35.85 -35.31
N TYR A 147 22.81 34.83 -36.12
CA TYR A 147 23.14 34.79 -37.55
C TYR A 147 22.35 35.85 -38.33
N TRP A 148 21.05 35.97 -38.06
CA TRP A 148 20.19 37.01 -38.64
C TRP A 148 20.62 38.43 -38.22
N HIS A 149 20.99 38.63 -36.96
CA HIS A 149 21.49 39.93 -36.49
C HIS A 149 22.80 40.33 -37.19
N ARG A 150 23.72 39.37 -37.39
CA ARG A 150 24.96 39.58 -38.15
C ARG A 150 24.70 39.94 -39.62
N LEU A 151 23.71 39.30 -40.27
CA LEU A 151 23.32 39.66 -41.65
C LEU A 151 22.74 41.08 -41.74
N ASN A 152 21.95 41.50 -40.73
CA ASN A 152 21.36 42.83 -40.68
C ASN A 152 22.41 43.95 -40.47
N LEU A 153 23.43 43.70 -39.64
CA LEU A 153 24.54 44.64 -39.42
C LEU A 153 25.43 44.85 -40.66
N ASN A 154 25.39 43.95 -41.65
CA ASN A 154 26.18 44.02 -42.89
C ASN A 154 25.43 44.68 -44.07
N ASN A 155 24.45 45.56 -43.81
CA ASN A 155 23.68 46.28 -44.83
C ASN A 155 22.92 45.37 -45.83
N GLY A 156 22.26 44.33 -45.33
CA GLY A 156 21.04 43.79 -45.96
C GLY A 156 21.14 43.33 -47.43
N LYS A 157 22.29 42.84 -47.89
CA LYS A 157 22.35 42.17 -49.19
C LYS A 157 21.94 40.70 -49.03
N PHE A 158 20.68 40.40 -49.35
CA PHE A 158 20.12 39.06 -49.50
C PHE A 158 20.51 38.39 -50.83
N ASP A 159 21.62 38.79 -51.44
CA ASP A 159 22.05 38.20 -52.71
C ASP A 159 22.74 36.85 -52.45
N GLY A 160 22.05 35.76 -52.79
CA GLY A 160 22.68 34.46 -53.04
C GLY A 160 22.30 33.29 -52.14
N LEU A 161 21.33 33.42 -51.22
CA LEU A 161 20.84 32.25 -50.47
C LEU A 161 19.68 31.55 -51.22
N PRO A 162 19.73 30.22 -51.43
CA PRO A 162 18.66 29.50 -52.11
C PRO A 162 17.42 29.49 -51.21
N GLY A 163 16.38 30.23 -51.59
CA GLY A 163 15.06 30.22 -50.92
C GLY A 163 14.51 31.54 -50.41
N THR A 164 15.02 32.71 -50.82
CA THR A 164 14.44 34.00 -50.46
C THR A 164 13.13 34.29 -51.22
N LEU A 165 12.03 34.45 -50.48
CA LEU A 165 10.77 34.99 -51.03
C LEU A 165 10.84 36.53 -51.11
N PRO A 166 10.46 37.16 -52.23
CA PRO A 166 10.47 38.61 -52.37
C PRO A 166 9.32 39.27 -51.57
N GLY A 167 9.65 40.27 -50.75
CA GLY A 167 8.68 41.32 -50.38
C GLY A 167 7.99 41.26 -49.01
N MET A 168 8.48 40.51 -48.01
CA MET A 168 7.94 40.59 -46.64
C MET A 168 8.76 41.52 -45.74
N HIS A 169 8.08 42.46 -45.08
CA HIS A 169 8.66 43.32 -44.06
C HIS A 169 8.76 42.59 -42.70
N TRP A 170 9.83 42.92 -41.95
CA TRP A 170 10.26 42.27 -40.70
C TRP A 170 9.19 42.11 -39.61
N GLU A 171 8.22 43.01 -39.52
CA GLU A 171 7.17 42.98 -38.49
C GLU A 171 6.17 41.83 -38.65
N GLU A 172 6.10 41.22 -39.84
CA GLU A 172 5.16 40.14 -40.17
C GLU A 172 5.67 38.74 -39.81
N LEU A 173 6.97 38.61 -39.47
CA LEU A 173 7.64 37.31 -39.24
C LEU A 173 7.96 37.01 -37.76
N LEU A 174 7.64 37.92 -36.84
CA LEU A 174 7.83 37.69 -35.40
C LEU A 174 6.56 37.08 -34.77
N PRO A 175 6.63 35.89 -34.13
CA PRO A 175 5.57 35.46 -33.24
C PRO A 175 5.67 36.30 -31.95
N GLY A 176 4.88 37.39 -31.91
CA GLY A 176 4.73 38.22 -30.72
C GLY A 176 5.83 39.27 -30.57
N GLY A 177 5.57 40.47 -31.09
CA GLY A 177 6.35 41.65 -30.75
C GLY A 177 6.18 42.02 -29.27
N GLN A 178 7.14 41.64 -28.43
CA GLN A 178 7.64 42.47 -27.33
C GLN A 178 8.98 41.96 -26.80
N ALA A 179 9.88 42.92 -26.63
CA ALA A 179 11.28 42.82 -26.27
C ALA A 179 11.63 41.91 -25.07
N GLY A 180 12.82 41.30 -25.17
CA GLY A 180 13.80 41.38 -24.09
C GLY A 180 13.74 40.28 -23.04
N GLY A 181 14.49 39.22 -23.27
CA GLY A 181 14.80 38.24 -22.24
C GLY A 181 15.86 37.28 -22.72
N ALA A 182 17.11 37.73 -22.84
CA ALA A 182 18.22 36.80 -22.81
C ALA A 182 18.07 35.97 -21.54
N ILE A 183 17.91 34.65 -21.70
CA ILE A 183 17.97 33.73 -20.57
C ILE A 183 19.40 33.88 -20.05
N VAL A 184 19.55 34.72 -19.02
CA VAL A 184 20.73 34.82 -18.16
C VAL A 184 21.12 33.39 -17.77
N ASP A 185 22.34 33.14 -17.36
CA ASP A 185 22.79 31.85 -16.83
C ASP A 185 21.92 31.44 -15.59
N THR A 186 20.69 30.98 -15.82
CA THR A 186 19.56 31.17 -14.91
C THR A 186 19.20 29.85 -14.28
N LYS A 187 19.49 29.66 -12.98
CA LYS A 187 18.88 28.67 -12.07
C LYS A 187 18.92 27.19 -12.50
N TYR A 188 19.20 26.88 -13.76
CA TYR A 188 19.17 25.61 -14.46
C TYR A 188 20.52 24.92 -14.35
N SER A 189 21.62 25.68 -14.47
CA SER A 189 22.96 25.21 -14.13
C SER A 189 23.09 24.85 -12.64
N LEU A 190 22.44 25.61 -11.76
CA LEU A 190 22.32 25.27 -10.33
C LEU A 190 21.44 24.03 -10.12
N TRP A 191 20.30 23.95 -10.79
CA TRP A 191 19.39 22.79 -10.71
C TRP A 191 20.02 21.50 -11.24
N ILE A 192 20.79 21.53 -12.34
CA ILE A 192 21.57 20.38 -12.84
C ILE A 192 22.64 19.95 -11.82
N LYS A 193 23.33 20.91 -11.19
CA LYS A 193 24.31 20.59 -10.13
C LYS A 193 23.64 19.91 -8.93
N GLU A 194 22.44 20.34 -8.55
CA GLU A 194 21.65 19.69 -7.50
C GLU A 194 21.17 18.29 -7.91
N LEU A 195 20.70 18.11 -9.14
CA LEU A 195 20.32 16.78 -9.67
C LEU A 195 21.49 15.78 -9.63
N LYS A 196 22.71 16.24 -9.93
CA LYS A 196 23.95 15.44 -9.76
C LYS A 196 24.25 15.16 -8.30
N ALA A 197 24.16 16.15 -7.41
CA ALA A 197 24.40 15.97 -5.98
C ALA A 197 23.44 14.96 -5.33
N TYR A 198 22.20 14.89 -5.81
CA TYR A 198 21.21 13.93 -5.34
C TYR A 198 21.23 12.57 -6.10
N GLY A 199 22.17 12.37 -7.03
CA GLY A 199 22.37 11.11 -7.75
C GLY A 199 21.28 10.75 -8.76
N TYR A 200 20.60 11.75 -9.33
CA TYR A 200 19.55 11.54 -10.35
C TYR A 200 20.09 11.47 -11.78
N THR A 201 21.31 11.92 -12.01
CA THR A 201 22.00 11.94 -13.30
C THR A 201 23.47 11.54 -13.11
N ASP A 202 23.96 10.62 -13.96
CA ASP A 202 25.39 10.30 -14.09
C ASP A 202 26.13 11.43 -14.84
#